data_AF-A0A7C3G8U3-F1
#
_entry.id   AF-A0A7C3G8U3-F1
#
_cell.length_a   1.000
_cell.length_b   1.000
_cell.length_c   1.000
_cell.angle_alpha   90.00
_cell.angle_beta   90.00
_cell.angle_gamma   90.00
#
_symmetry.space_group_name_H-M   'P 1'
#
loop_
_entity.id
_entity.type
_entity.pdbx_description
1 polymer ?
#
loop_
_entity_poly.entity_id
_entity_poly.type
_entity_poly.pdbx_seq_one_letter_code
_entity_poly.pdbx_strand_id
1 'polypeptide(L)'
;TANDLRDKRNVIERSLSRLIGANVKQGQLESNIQIDSNSNTRTGSYTLSVNGFNIVDGNTYHPLKLSKDSNEFGFYSVSYERQDGTLIPMEEKLTKGKVGAILDLRGGTLDTTSGMPTDGVLQKVVTDLDAFAKGLIQGTNNLYAQSATTKMESNILADVGPASSLVNSPLDINPGAFNIIVYDVDGNEVAQRKINIDYATSMSGTAGSNSIEGQIKAIVDDNGDSNANNDIDDFITYNFQTAADGTLRLELGMDPASEAQGYTFAIKDELPDGKFASGSNFAGALGLGRYFDGSNARDIRLNSELQTNPTKIHAGYSSAAGDNRLALDMVQQQFESYKFQVGSETYDTTMYGMFDVTATYVGTETNTAISQNETISAQFNSTELEYNSVSKVNIDEEMTNLIKYQTSYGAAAKVITTVDQMMQTLLGIKQ
;
A
#
# COMPACT_ATOMS: atom_id res chain seq x y z
N THR A 1 -47.40 14.68 -5.66
CA THR A 1 -48.28 14.14 -4.60
C THR A 1 -47.43 13.51 -3.50
N ALA A 2 -48.00 13.14 -2.35
CA ALA A 2 -47.25 12.48 -1.28
C ALA A 2 -46.65 11.13 -1.72
N ASN A 3 -47.35 10.41 -2.62
CA ASN A 3 -46.87 9.16 -3.21
C ASN A 3 -45.63 9.40 -4.09
N ASP A 4 -45.65 10.40 -4.97
CA ASP A 4 -44.48 10.70 -5.82
C ASP A 4 -43.22 11.03 -5.02
N LEU A 5 -43.36 11.71 -3.87
CA LEU A 5 -42.24 12.02 -2.98
C LEU A 5 -41.70 10.75 -2.32
N ARG A 6 -42.58 9.83 -1.91
CA ARG A 6 -42.20 8.53 -1.37
C ARG A 6 -41.47 7.67 -2.40
N ASP A 7 -41.90 7.69 -3.65
CA ASP A 7 -41.23 6.96 -4.74
C ASP A 7 -39.86 7.54 -5.04
N LYS A 8 -39.74 8.88 -5.15
CA LYS A 8 -38.44 9.55 -5.31
C LYS A 8 -37.48 9.21 -4.17
N ARG A 9 -37.98 9.19 -2.92
CA ARG A 9 -37.20 8.79 -1.75
C ARG A 9 -36.70 7.35 -1.89
N ASN A 10 -37.57 6.39 -2.21
CA ASN A 10 -37.18 4.99 -2.38
C ASN A 10 -36.12 4.80 -3.50
N VAL A 11 -36.20 5.59 -4.58
CA VAL A 11 -35.17 5.58 -5.66
C VAL A 11 -33.82 6.07 -5.13
N ILE A 12 -33.81 7.12 -4.32
CA ILE A 12 -32.59 7.65 -3.69
C ILE A 12 -32.02 6.65 -2.69
N GLU A 13 -32.86 6.01 -1.87
CA GLU A 13 -32.45 4.96 -0.92
C GLU A 13 -31.72 3.81 -1.63
N ARG A 14 -32.27 3.33 -2.75
CA ARG A 14 -31.65 2.27 -3.56
C ARG A 14 -30.29 2.71 -4.10
N SER A 15 -30.19 3.95 -4.58
CA SER A 15 -28.92 4.51 -5.07
C SER A 15 -27.88 4.66 -3.96
N LEU A 16 -28.28 5.12 -2.77
CA LEU A 16 -27.41 5.24 -1.60
C LEU A 16 -26.93 3.88 -1.09
N SER A 17 -27.80 2.87 -1.08
CA SER A 17 -27.42 1.49 -0.75
C SER A 17 -26.32 0.96 -1.69
N ARG A 18 -26.43 1.22 -3.01
CA ARG A 18 -25.39 0.86 -3.99
C ARG A 18 -24.09 1.65 -3.83
N LEU A 19 -24.17 2.91 -3.40
CA LEU A 19 -23.02 3.78 -3.27
C LEU A 19 -22.19 3.46 -2.02
N ILE A 20 -22.83 3.37 -0.85
CA ILE A 20 -22.15 3.33 0.44
C ILE A 20 -22.75 2.30 1.43
N GLY A 21 -23.69 1.47 0.97
CA GLY A 21 -24.33 0.47 1.83
C GLY A 21 -25.25 1.05 2.90
N ALA A 22 -25.93 2.17 2.59
CA ALA A 22 -26.89 2.79 3.51
C ALA A 22 -28.03 1.83 3.90
N ASN A 23 -28.41 1.87 5.18
CA ASN A 23 -29.51 1.12 5.76
C ASN A 23 -30.63 2.09 6.20
N VAL A 24 -31.87 1.77 5.83
CA VAL A 24 -33.04 2.59 6.12
C VAL A 24 -33.94 1.86 7.12
N LYS A 25 -34.30 2.53 8.21
CA LYS A 25 -35.38 2.12 9.10
C LYS A 25 -36.52 3.13 8.96
N GLN A 26 -37.69 2.63 8.60
CA GLN A 26 -38.91 3.43 8.50
C GLN A 26 -39.96 2.86 9.45
N GLY A 27 -40.58 3.70 10.26
CA GLY A 27 -41.84 3.33 10.90
C GLY A 27 -43.03 3.53 9.96
N GLN A 28 -44.14 2.86 10.26
CA GLN A 28 -45.32 2.85 9.41
C GLN A 28 -46.23 4.06 9.75
N LEU A 29 -46.81 4.67 8.72
CA LEU A 29 -47.88 5.65 8.88
C LEU A 29 -49.20 4.92 8.66
N GLU A 30 -49.96 4.70 9.72
CA GLU A 30 -51.31 4.16 9.63
C GLU A 30 -52.32 5.31 9.53
N SER A 31 -53.07 5.35 8.43
CA SER A 31 -54.17 6.30 8.26
C SER A 31 -55.46 5.63 8.73
N ASN A 32 -56.02 6.10 9.85
CA ASN A 32 -57.28 5.58 10.37
C ASN A 32 -58.41 6.58 10.08
N ILE A 33 -58.75 6.66 8.80
CA ILE A 33 -59.76 7.57 8.22
C ILE A 33 -61.21 7.20 8.62
N GLN A 34 -61.42 6.14 9.40
CA GLN A 34 -62.77 5.70 9.79
C GLN A 34 -63.46 6.61 10.82
N ILE A 35 -62.71 7.52 11.47
CA ILE A 35 -63.24 8.35 12.57
C ILE A 35 -63.14 9.86 12.25
N ASP A 36 -62.04 10.32 11.62
CA ASP A 36 -61.81 11.72 11.25
C ASP A 36 -60.87 11.79 10.03
N SER A 37 -61.17 12.66 9.06
CA SER A 37 -60.34 12.90 7.87
C SER A 37 -58.96 13.48 8.18
N ASN A 38 -58.75 13.99 9.41
CA ASN A 38 -57.48 14.46 9.93
C ASN A 38 -56.77 13.49 10.91
N SER A 39 -57.36 12.33 11.23
CA SER A 39 -56.78 11.37 12.18
C SER A 39 -55.74 10.47 11.51
N ASN A 40 -54.54 11.01 11.31
CA ASN A 40 -53.35 10.24 10.94
C ASN A 40 -52.44 10.09 12.17
N THR A 41 -52.37 8.89 12.73
CA THR A 41 -51.40 8.55 13.78
C THR A 41 -50.06 8.18 13.13
N ARG A 42 -49.05 9.05 13.28
CA ARG A 42 -47.69 8.76 12.82
C ARG A 42 -46.99 7.81 13.81
N THR A 43 -47.00 6.52 13.49
CA THR A 43 -46.29 5.47 14.22
C THR A 43 -44.91 5.21 13.60
N GLY A 44 -44.02 6.21 13.64
CA GLY A 44 -42.67 6.00 13.09
C GLY A 44 -41.76 7.22 12.92
N SER A 45 -40.45 7.00 13.10
CA SER A 45 -39.38 7.86 12.59
C SER A 45 -38.80 7.27 11.29
N TYR A 46 -38.24 8.14 10.44
CA TYR A 46 -37.45 7.73 9.27
C TYR A 46 -35.98 7.96 9.62
N THR A 47 -35.18 6.90 9.63
CA THR A 47 -33.75 7.00 9.87
C THR A 47 -32.98 6.31 8.75
N LEU A 48 -32.00 7.02 8.19
CA LEU A 48 -31.03 6.46 7.25
C LEU A 48 -29.67 6.47 7.93
N SER A 49 -29.05 5.30 7.99
CA SER A 49 -27.77 5.09 8.66
C SER A 49 -26.74 4.49 7.72
N VAL A 50 -25.48 4.85 7.90
CA VAL A 50 -24.33 4.26 7.22
C VAL A 50 -23.41 3.70 8.29
N ASN A 51 -23.23 2.38 8.27
CA ASN A 51 -22.51 1.60 9.27
C ASN A 51 -22.73 2.05 10.75
N GLY A 52 -23.99 2.27 11.12
CA GLY A 52 -24.39 2.63 12.49
C GLY A 52 -24.46 4.13 12.78
N PHE A 53 -23.99 5.00 11.88
CA PHE A 53 -24.12 6.45 12.00
C PHE A 53 -25.36 6.96 11.27
N ASN A 54 -26.23 7.70 11.95
CA ASN A 54 -27.42 8.28 11.35
C ASN A 54 -27.02 9.48 10.46
N ILE A 55 -27.21 9.33 9.15
CA ILE A 55 -27.01 10.39 8.17
C ILE A 55 -28.28 11.22 8.01
N VAL A 56 -29.44 10.57 8.11
CA VAL A 56 -30.75 11.24 8.17
C VAL A 56 -31.48 10.74 9.39
N ASP A 57 -31.95 11.65 10.23
CA ASP A 57 -32.83 11.36 11.36
C ASP A 57 -34.06 12.28 11.31
N GLY A 58 -35.16 11.73 10.79
CA GLY A 58 -36.38 12.46 10.52
C GLY A 58 -36.14 13.61 9.54
N ASN A 59 -36.09 14.83 10.07
CA ASN A 59 -35.89 16.05 9.29
C ASN A 59 -34.45 16.58 9.36
N THR A 60 -33.57 15.92 10.12
CA THR A 60 -32.19 16.34 10.33
C THR A 60 -31.25 15.59 9.39
N TYR A 61 -30.28 16.29 8.82
CA TYR A 61 -29.23 15.73 7.97
C TYR A 61 -27.85 15.95 8.60
N HIS A 62 -27.07 14.87 8.66
CA HIS A 62 -25.69 14.85 9.18
C HIS A 62 -24.74 14.45 8.03
N PRO A 63 -24.01 15.40 7.42
CA PRO A 63 -23.15 15.10 6.28
C PRO A 63 -21.92 14.30 6.71
N LEU A 64 -21.42 13.48 5.77
CA LEU A 64 -20.06 12.97 5.83
C LEU A 64 -19.09 14.09 5.44
N LYS A 65 -17.98 14.19 6.17
CA LYS A 65 -16.91 15.15 5.90
C LYS A 65 -15.80 14.43 5.16
N LEU A 66 -15.37 15.03 4.05
CA LEU A 66 -14.21 14.60 3.29
C LEU A 66 -13.08 15.61 3.55
N SER A 67 -11.90 15.12 3.92
CA SER A 67 -10.72 15.97 4.10
C SER A 67 -9.51 15.38 3.41
N LYS A 68 -8.70 16.25 2.81
CA LYS A 68 -7.38 15.93 2.25
C LYS A 68 -6.26 16.70 2.93
N ASP A 69 -6.58 17.55 3.92
CA ASP A 69 -5.79 18.74 4.29
C ASP A 69 -4.46 18.41 4.98
N SER A 70 -4.13 17.12 5.15
CA SER A 70 -2.90 16.61 5.74
C SER A 70 -2.19 15.55 4.88
N ASN A 71 -2.59 15.34 3.62
CA ASN A 71 -2.06 14.27 2.79
C ASN A 71 -1.37 14.81 1.52
N GLU A 72 -0.04 14.69 1.44
CA GLU A 72 0.77 15.14 0.29
C GLU A 72 0.38 14.43 -1.02
N PHE A 73 -0.05 13.17 -0.91
CA PHE A 73 -0.46 12.33 -2.04
C PHE A 73 -1.93 12.53 -2.46
N GLY A 74 -2.66 13.41 -1.76
CA GLY A 74 -4.04 13.75 -2.10
C GLY A 74 -5.08 12.68 -1.75
N PHE A 75 -4.78 11.74 -0.85
CA PHE A 75 -5.76 10.77 -0.39
C PHE A 75 -6.82 11.41 0.52
N TYR A 76 -8.09 11.12 0.22
CA TYR A 76 -9.21 11.60 1.02
C TYR A 76 -9.45 10.70 2.24
N SER A 77 -9.64 11.35 3.38
CA SER A 77 -10.24 10.80 4.60
C SER A 77 -11.75 11.07 4.60
N VAL A 78 -12.52 10.12 5.13
CA VAL A 78 -13.98 10.15 5.26
C VAL A 78 -14.34 10.07 6.74
N SER A 79 -14.98 11.10 7.27
CA SER A 79 -15.36 11.15 8.69
C SER A 79 -16.83 11.53 8.89
N TYR A 80 -17.41 11.08 10.00
CA TYR A 80 -18.69 11.55 10.50
C TYR A 80 -18.46 12.69 11.50
N GLU A 81 -19.08 13.85 11.26
CA GLU A 81 -19.01 14.98 12.17
C GLU A 81 -20.16 14.95 13.19
N ARG A 82 -19.82 14.91 14.47
CA ARG A 82 -20.79 15.03 15.56
C ARG A 82 -21.22 16.48 15.75
N GLN A 83 -22.32 16.68 16.49
CA GLN A 83 -22.84 18.02 16.82
C GLN A 83 -21.85 18.91 17.59
N ASP A 84 -20.85 18.32 18.25
CA ASP A 84 -19.78 19.02 18.97
C ASP A 84 -18.56 19.36 18.08
N GLY A 85 -18.62 19.07 16.78
CA GLY A 85 -17.54 19.28 15.81
C GLY A 85 -16.48 18.17 15.78
N THR A 86 -16.62 17.14 16.62
CA THR A 86 -15.68 16.00 16.63
C THR A 86 -15.85 15.15 15.38
N LEU A 87 -14.74 14.85 14.71
CA LEU A 87 -14.69 13.97 13.54
C LEU A 87 -14.43 12.53 13.98
N ILE A 88 -15.28 11.61 13.53
CA ILE A 88 -15.11 10.18 13.72
C ILE A 88 -14.72 9.56 12.36
N PRO A 89 -13.51 8.98 12.24
CA PRO A 89 -13.09 8.25 11.04
C PRO A 89 -14.07 7.12 10.69
N MET A 90 -14.35 6.97 9.40
CA MET A 90 -15.31 5.99 8.88
C MET A 90 -14.71 5.03 7.86
N GLU A 91 -13.47 5.23 7.43
CA GLU A 91 -12.84 4.53 6.31
C GLU A 91 -12.82 3.02 6.52
N GLU A 92 -12.32 2.55 7.67
CA GLU A 92 -12.32 1.11 8.05
C GLU A 92 -13.73 0.54 8.25
N LYS A 93 -14.71 1.42 8.47
CA LYS A 93 -16.11 1.06 8.71
C LYS A 93 -16.91 0.99 7.41
N LEU A 94 -16.43 1.57 6.31
CA LEU A 94 -17.16 1.61 5.06
C LEU A 94 -16.75 0.43 4.19
N THR A 95 -17.42 -0.71 4.36
CA THR A 95 -17.10 -1.96 3.64
C THR A 95 -18.11 -2.33 2.53
N LYS A 96 -19.09 -1.47 2.26
CA LYS A 96 -20.21 -1.77 1.37
C LYS A 96 -20.35 -0.76 0.24
N GLY A 97 -20.93 -1.25 -0.86
CA GLY A 97 -21.16 -0.45 -2.06
C GLY A 97 -19.87 -0.04 -2.75
N LYS A 98 -19.98 0.92 -3.68
CA LYS A 98 -18.84 1.42 -4.45
C LYS A 98 -17.77 2.08 -3.58
N VAL A 99 -18.16 2.83 -2.55
CA VAL A 99 -17.22 3.51 -1.66
C VAL A 99 -16.39 2.50 -0.88
N GLY A 100 -17.02 1.43 -0.36
CA GLY A 100 -16.28 0.38 0.31
C GLY A 100 -15.29 -0.34 -0.61
N ALA A 101 -15.71 -0.71 -1.82
CA ALA A 101 -14.80 -1.32 -2.79
C ALA A 101 -13.60 -0.42 -3.16
N ILE A 102 -13.80 0.90 -3.24
CA ILE A 102 -12.70 1.85 -3.48
C ILE A 102 -11.73 1.86 -2.29
N LEU A 103 -12.25 1.85 -1.06
CA LEU A 103 -11.43 1.81 0.15
C LEU A 103 -10.70 0.48 0.31
N ASP A 104 -11.33 -0.65 -0.01
CA ASP A 104 -10.70 -1.97 0.02
C ASP A 104 -9.59 -2.10 -1.03
N LEU A 105 -9.76 -1.49 -2.22
CA LEU A 105 -8.72 -1.48 -3.25
C LEU A 105 -7.57 -0.54 -2.89
N ARG A 106 -7.87 0.68 -2.44
CA ARG A 106 -6.87 1.73 -2.15
C ARG A 106 -6.15 1.51 -0.82
N GLY A 107 -6.89 1.08 0.19
CA GLY A 107 -6.57 1.15 1.61
C GLY A 107 -7.44 2.16 2.35
N GLY A 108 -8.06 1.73 3.45
CA GLY A 108 -8.87 2.58 4.33
C GLY A 108 -8.01 3.37 5.33
N THR A 109 -6.89 2.80 5.74
CA THR A 109 -6.03 3.34 6.80
C THR A 109 -4.83 4.04 6.17
N LEU A 110 -4.63 5.31 6.54
CA LEU A 110 -3.52 6.13 6.05
C LEU A 110 -2.47 6.26 7.14
N ASP A 111 -1.22 6.02 6.80
CA ASP A 111 -0.11 6.28 7.70
C ASP A 111 0.06 7.78 7.93
N THR A 112 0.19 8.17 9.20
CA THR A 112 0.26 9.59 9.59
C THR A 112 1.57 10.26 9.21
N THR A 113 2.63 9.49 8.96
CA THR A 113 3.97 10.01 8.64
C THR A 113 4.16 10.15 7.14
N SER A 114 3.93 9.06 6.39
CA SER A 114 4.08 9.00 4.94
C SER A 114 2.85 9.50 4.20
N GLY A 115 1.66 9.52 4.81
CA GLY A 115 0.42 9.81 4.11
C GLY A 115 0.01 8.73 3.10
N MET A 116 0.72 7.60 3.02
CA MET A 116 0.35 6.50 2.13
C MET A 116 -0.65 5.57 2.81
N PRO A 117 -1.51 4.87 2.05
CA PRO A 117 -2.29 3.78 2.59
C PRO A 117 -1.38 2.70 3.19
N THR A 118 -1.84 2.05 4.27
CA THR A 118 -1.12 0.92 4.90
C THR A 118 -1.74 -0.43 4.57
N ASP A 119 -2.94 -0.42 4.02
CA ASP A 119 -3.77 -1.57 3.68
C ASP A 119 -4.32 -1.45 2.25
N GLY A 120 -5.06 -2.47 1.81
CA GLY A 120 -5.72 -2.49 0.52
C GLY A 120 -4.94 -3.21 -0.58
N VAL A 121 -5.69 -3.71 -1.57
CA VAL A 121 -5.14 -4.60 -2.61
C VAL A 121 -4.09 -3.90 -3.48
N LEU A 122 -4.35 -2.65 -3.89
CA LEU A 122 -3.41 -1.89 -4.71
C LEU A 122 -2.17 -1.49 -3.91
N GLN A 123 -2.35 -1.12 -2.64
CA GLN A 123 -1.23 -0.78 -1.79
C GLN A 123 -0.32 -1.98 -1.53
N LYS A 124 -0.89 -3.18 -1.33
CA LYS A 124 -0.10 -4.42 -1.24
C LYS A 124 0.76 -4.60 -2.49
N VAL A 125 0.20 -4.44 -3.69
CA VAL A 125 0.94 -4.55 -4.95
C VAL A 125 2.08 -3.51 -5.03
N VAL A 126 1.83 -2.28 -4.59
CA VAL A 126 2.86 -1.23 -4.53
C VAL A 126 3.98 -1.64 -3.58
N THR A 127 3.66 -2.11 -2.37
CA THR A 127 4.64 -2.60 -1.39
C THR A 127 5.45 -3.79 -1.93
N ASP A 128 4.80 -4.72 -2.63
CA ASP A 128 5.47 -5.88 -3.24
C ASP A 128 6.47 -5.42 -4.33
N LEU A 129 6.09 -4.45 -5.17
CA LEU A 129 6.95 -3.87 -6.20
C LEU A 129 8.10 -3.06 -5.61
N ASP A 130 7.85 -2.28 -4.55
CA ASP A 130 8.88 -1.52 -3.87
C ASP A 130 9.92 -2.43 -3.21
N ALA A 131 9.48 -3.54 -2.60
CA ALA A 131 10.38 -4.56 -2.06
C ALA A 131 11.22 -5.21 -3.16
N PHE A 132 10.59 -5.55 -4.31
CA PHE A 132 11.31 -6.07 -5.48
C PHE A 132 12.39 -5.08 -5.96
N ALA A 133 12.03 -3.81 -6.14
CA ALA A 133 12.96 -2.78 -6.62
C ALA A 133 14.09 -2.53 -5.61
N LYS A 134 13.78 -2.46 -4.31
CA LYS A 134 14.78 -2.34 -3.25
C LYS A 134 15.77 -3.51 -3.27
N GLY A 135 15.26 -4.74 -3.34
CA GLY A 135 16.11 -5.93 -3.43
C GLY A 135 16.98 -5.95 -4.69
N LEU A 136 16.44 -5.54 -5.84
CA LEU A 136 17.21 -5.42 -7.08
C LEU A 136 18.32 -4.36 -6.96
N ILE A 137 17.99 -3.16 -6.49
CA ILE A 137 18.95 -2.06 -6.30
C ILE A 137 20.07 -2.49 -5.36
N GLN A 138 19.72 -3.00 -4.18
CA GLN A 138 20.70 -3.36 -3.17
C GLN A 138 21.53 -4.55 -3.60
N GLY A 139 20.90 -5.61 -4.13
CA GLY A 139 21.61 -6.79 -4.61
C GLY A 139 22.60 -6.46 -5.72
N THR A 140 22.18 -5.65 -6.70
CA THR A 140 23.08 -5.24 -7.79
C THR A 140 24.16 -4.27 -7.31
N ASN A 141 23.84 -3.32 -6.43
CA ASN A 141 24.84 -2.40 -5.87
C ASN A 141 25.85 -3.12 -4.98
N ASN A 142 25.44 -4.13 -4.22
CA ASN A 142 26.33 -4.94 -3.39
C ASN A 142 27.37 -5.68 -4.25
N LEU A 143 26.94 -6.18 -5.42
CA LEU A 143 27.87 -6.76 -6.39
C LEU A 143 28.73 -5.69 -7.04
N TYR A 144 28.14 -4.58 -7.48
CA TYR A 144 28.84 -3.52 -8.20
C TYR A 144 29.88 -2.79 -7.35
N ALA A 145 29.73 -2.80 -6.03
CA ALA A 145 30.75 -2.35 -5.07
C ALA A 145 32.06 -3.15 -5.14
N GLN A 146 32.06 -4.33 -5.77
CA GLN A 146 33.29 -5.08 -6.08
C GLN A 146 34.08 -4.45 -7.22
N SER A 147 33.53 -3.47 -7.95
CA SER A 147 34.28 -2.69 -8.93
C SER A 147 35.18 -1.69 -8.22
N ALA A 148 36.49 -1.82 -8.43
CA ALA A 148 37.47 -0.96 -7.79
C ALA A 148 37.33 0.51 -8.21
N THR A 149 37.32 1.40 -7.23
CA THR A 149 37.20 2.86 -7.38
C THR A 149 38.11 3.56 -6.39
N THR A 150 38.28 4.87 -6.52
CA THR A 150 39.02 5.68 -5.54
C THR A 150 38.11 6.30 -4.49
N LYS A 151 36.78 6.29 -4.71
CA LYS A 151 35.80 6.86 -3.79
C LYS A 151 34.45 6.15 -3.87
N MET A 152 33.84 5.92 -2.71
CA MET A 152 32.45 5.47 -2.55
C MET A 152 31.73 6.39 -1.56
N GLU A 153 30.53 6.83 -1.92
CA GLU A 153 29.67 7.65 -1.07
C GLU A 153 28.31 6.98 -0.92
N SER A 154 27.83 6.87 0.32
CA SER A 154 26.54 6.26 0.62
C SER A 154 25.37 7.15 0.20
N ASN A 155 24.19 6.54 0.16
CA ASN A 155 22.92 7.27 0.23
C ASN A 155 22.80 8.03 1.57
N ILE A 156 21.76 8.86 1.70
CA ILE A 156 21.49 9.60 2.93
C ILE A 156 21.09 8.62 4.04
N LEU A 157 21.73 8.75 5.22
CA LEU A 157 21.54 7.87 6.37
C LEU A 157 20.81 8.60 7.50
N ALA A 158 19.54 8.96 7.26
CA ALA A 158 18.77 9.81 8.18
C ALA A 158 18.58 9.21 9.58
N ASP A 159 18.46 7.88 9.69
CA ASP A 159 18.09 7.17 10.93
C ASP A 159 19.21 6.28 11.49
N VAL A 160 20.46 6.52 11.11
CA VAL A 160 21.61 5.72 11.57
C VAL A 160 22.47 6.54 12.52
N GLY A 161 22.32 6.29 13.82
CA GLY A 161 23.18 6.91 14.83
C GLY A 161 24.61 6.33 14.79
N PRO A 162 25.65 7.13 15.12
CA PRO A 162 27.05 6.70 15.03
C PRO A 162 27.37 5.49 15.93
N ALA A 163 26.72 5.40 17.09
CA ALA A 163 26.87 4.28 18.04
C ALA A 163 25.71 3.29 17.99
N SER A 164 24.75 3.46 17.07
CA SER A 164 23.60 2.57 16.93
C SER A 164 24.01 1.28 16.21
N SER A 165 23.37 0.18 16.58
CA SER A 165 23.55 -1.11 15.91
C SER A 165 23.08 -1.03 14.45
N LEU A 166 23.94 -1.43 13.51
CA LEU A 166 23.63 -1.42 12.08
C LEU A 166 22.56 -2.46 11.73
N VAL A 167 22.66 -3.66 12.29
CA VAL A 167 21.73 -4.77 12.04
C VAL A 167 20.32 -4.47 12.58
N ASN A 168 20.21 -3.70 13.66
CA ASN A 168 18.91 -3.30 14.22
C ASN A 168 18.39 -1.96 13.66
N SER A 169 19.10 -1.38 12.69
CA SER A 169 18.67 -0.15 12.03
C SER A 169 17.63 -0.44 10.93
N PRO A 170 17.00 0.59 10.33
CA PRO A 170 16.15 0.42 9.15
C PRO A 170 16.89 -0.06 7.89
N LEU A 171 18.21 -0.15 7.92
CA LEU A 171 19.03 -0.68 6.84
C LEU A 171 18.89 -2.20 6.75
N ASP A 172 18.90 -2.73 5.54
CA ASP A 172 18.82 -4.16 5.27
C ASP A 172 20.23 -4.80 5.36
N ILE A 173 20.86 -4.68 6.53
CA ILE A 173 22.19 -5.21 6.82
C ILE A 173 22.05 -6.46 7.69
N ASN A 174 22.68 -7.56 7.27
CA ASN A 174 22.68 -8.82 7.97
C ASN A 174 23.99 -9.05 8.76
N PRO A 175 23.97 -9.80 9.88
CA PRO A 175 25.19 -10.29 10.49
C PRO A 175 26.00 -11.13 9.50
N GLY A 176 27.31 -10.89 9.44
CA GLY A 176 28.19 -11.47 8.45
C GLY A 176 29.53 -10.75 8.41
N ALA A 177 30.13 -10.65 7.23
CA ALA A 177 31.34 -9.88 7.02
C ALA A 177 31.44 -9.41 5.57
N PHE A 178 32.26 -8.40 5.34
CA PHE A 178 32.70 -8.00 4.01
C PHE A 178 34.20 -7.73 4.03
N ASN A 179 34.82 -7.75 2.86
CA ASN A 179 36.24 -7.48 2.67
C ASN A 179 36.39 -6.14 1.96
N ILE A 180 37.26 -5.30 2.49
CA ILE A 180 37.82 -4.17 1.73
C ILE A 180 39.09 -4.67 1.08
N ILE A 181 39.19 -4.51 -0.23
CA ILE A 181 40.30 -5.01 -1.03
C ILE A 181 40.93 -3.83 -1.76
N VAL A 182 42.24 -3.65 -1.64
CA VAL A 182 43.00 -2.60 -2.34
C VAL A 182 43.77 -3.24 -3.49
N TYR A 183 43.68 -2.60 -4.65
CA TYR A 183 44.37 -2.99 -5.88
C TYR A 183 45.39 -1.94 -6.30
N ASP A 184 46.54 -2.38 -6.80
CA ASP A 184 47.52 -1.53 -7.47
C ASP A 184 47.05 -1.08 -8.87
N VAL A 185 47.88 -0.27 -9.55
CA VAL A 185 47.59 0.25 -10.90
C VAL A 185 47.46 -0.84 -11.96
N ASP A 186 48.11 -1.99 -11.76
CA ASP A 186 48.06 -3.16 -12.64
C ASP A 186 46.85 -4.06 -12.34
N GLY A 187 46.11 -3.78 -11.26
CA GLY A 187 44.93 -4.50 -10.82
C GLY A 187 45.23 -5.72 -9.95
N ASN A 188 46.43 -5.82 -9.37
CA ASN A 188 46.78 -6.85 -8.39
C ASN A 188 46.35 -6.44 -6.98
N GLU A 189 45.88 -7.40 -6.20
CA GLU A 189 45.55 -7.20 -4.79
C GLU A 189 46.81 -6.98 -3.95
N VAL A 190 46.84 -5.89 -3.18
CA VAL A 190 47.99 -5.52 -2.33
C VAL A 190 47.67 -5.54 -0.83
N ALA A 191 46.40 -5.39 -0.46
CA ALA A 191 45.93 -5.48 0.92
C ALA A 191 44.46 -5.88 0.93
N GLN A 192 44.06 -6.68 1.93
CA GLN A 192 42.67 -7.05 2.15
C GLN A 192 42.37 -7.09 3.65
N ARG A 193 41.29 -6.43 4.07
CA ARG A 193 40.80 -6.49 5.46
C ARG A 193 39.37 -6.98 5.52
N LYS A 194 39.15 -8.00 6.35
CA LYS A 194 37.82 -8.52 6.69
C LYS A 194 37.20 -7.67 7.81
N ILE A 195 36.05 -7.10 7.52
CA ILE A 195 35.24 -6.33 8.47
C ILE A 195 34.04 -7.19 8.88
N ASN A 196 33.93 -7.47 10.18
CA ASN A 196 32.86 -8.29 10.73
C ASN A 196 31.67 -7.41 11.12
N ILE A 197 30.46 -7.92 10.90
CA ILE A 197 29.20 -7.30 11.31
C ILE A 197 28.44 -8.29 12.19
N ASP A 198 28.17 -7.87 13.41
CA ASP A 198 27.29 -8.54 14.37
C ASP A 198 26.18 -7.59 14.86
N TYR A 199 25.34 -8.08 15.77
CA TYR A 199 24.23 -7.29 16.33
C TYR A 199 24.68 -6.08 17.17
N ALA A 200 25.95 -6.01 17.58
CA ALA A 200 26.49 -4.90 18.35
C ALA A 200 27.32 -3.92 17.50
N THR A 201 27.61 -4.26 16.24
CA THR A 201 28.45 -3.45 15.35
C THR A 201 27.80 -2.11 15.07
N SER A 202 28.51 -1.03 15.37
CA SER A 202 28.11 0.36 15.09
C SER A 202 28.84 0.95 13.87
N MET A 203 28.40 2.12 13.42
CA MET A 203 29.06 2.82 12.31
C MET A 203 30.41 3.39 12.74
N SER A 204 30.42 4.18 13.80
CA SER A 204 31.60 4.88 14.33
C SER A 204 32.15 4.25 15.61
N GLY A 205 33.44 4.43 15.83
CA GLY A 205 34.15 3.91 17.00
C GLY A 205 35.64 4.21 16.97
N THR A 206 36.37 3.75 17.98
CA THR A 206 37.83 3.91 18.08
C THR A 206 38.54 2.77 17.34
N ALA A 207 39.77 2.99 16.87
CA ALA A 207 40.59 1.94 16.27
C ALA A 207 40.56 0.63 17.11
N GLY A 208 40.24 -0.49 16.47
CA GLY A 208 40.09 -1.81 17.08
C GLY A 208 38.75 -2.08 17.79
N SER A 209 37.80 -1.14 17.86
CA SER A 209 36.47 -1.39 18.43
C SER A 209 35.54 -2.15 17.47
N ASN A 210 34.47 -2.75 18.02
CA ASN A 210 33.41 -3.41 17.25
C ASN A 210 32.50 -2.41 16.53
N SER A 211 33.06 -1.73 15.53
CA SER A 211 32.44 -0.71 14.70
C SER A 211 33.09 -0.74 13.32
N ILE A 212 32.40 -0.28 12.28
CA ILE A 212 32.99 -0.21 10.93
C ILE A 212 34.24 0.67 10.92
N GLU A 213 34.15 1.88 11.48
CA GLU A 213 35.30 2.80 11.60
C GLU A 213 36.47 2.17 12.38
N GLY A 214 36.17 1.58 13.54
CA GLY A 214 37.18 0.99 14.41
C GLY A 214 37.91 -0.19 13.76
N GLN A 215 37.20 -1.04 13.01
CA GLN A 215 37.80 -2.16 12.29
C GLN A 215 38.64 -1.68 11.10
N ILE A 216 38.18 -0.65 10.37
CA ILE A 216 38.95 -0.06 9.26
C ILE A 216 40.21 0.64 9.76
N LYS A 217 40.17 1.30 10.93
CA LYS A 217 41.32 2.00 11.52
C LYS A 217 42.19 1.14 12.43
N ALA A 218 41.94 -0.16 12.51
CA ALA A 218 42.75 -1.06 13.33
C ALA A 218 44.14 -1.21 12.70
N ILE A 219 45.20 -1.19 13.51
CA ILE A 219 46.56 -1.41 13.02
C ILE A 219 46.78 -2.91 12.94
N VAL A 220 46.67 -3.47 11.73
CA VAL A 220 46.78 -4.91 11.45
C VAL A 220 47.55 -5.09 10.15
N ASP A 221 48.56 -5.96 10.18
CA ASP A 221 49.32 -6.41 9.00
C ASP A 221 48.42 -7.25 8.08
N ASP A 222 47.80 -6.61 7.10
CA ASP A 222 46.75 -7.19 6.25
C ASP A 222 47.32 -8.06 5.12
N ASN A 223 48.57 -7.79 4.71
CA ASN A 223 49.24 -8.49 3.60
C ASN A 223 50.33 -9.47 4.07
N GLY A 224 50.66 -9.47 5.36
CA GLY A 224 51.61 -10.38 5.99
C GLY A 224 53.08 -10.08 5.69
N ASP A 225 53.40 -8.86 5.23
CA ASP A 225 54.76 -8.44 4.89
C ASP A 225 55.49 -7.74 6.06
N SER A 226 54.79 -7.55 7.19
CA SER A 226 55.29 -6.86 8.39
C SER A 226 55.68 -5.40 8.19
N ASN A 227 55.15 -4.74 7.17
CA ASN A 227 55.24 -3.30 6.96
C ASN A 227 53.94 -2.63 7.41
N ALA A 228 54.03 -1.75 8.40
CA ALA A 228 52.88 -1.07 8.98
C ALA A 228 52.49 0.23 8.24
N ASN A 229 52.87 0.38 6.96
CA ASN A 229 52.57 1.58 6.15
C ASN A 229 51.89 1.23 4.80
N ASN A 230 51.47 -0.02 4.63
CA ASN A 230 50.78 -0.52 3.44
C ASN A 230 49.66 -1.47 3.83
N ASP A 231 48.96 -1.12 4.91
CA ASP A 231 47.77 -1.80 5.40
C ASP A 231 46.51 -0.97 5.08
N ILE A 232 45.32 -1.54 5.29
CA ILE A 232 44.06 -0.89 4.92
C ILE A 232 43.84 0.45 5.64
N ASP A 233 44.33 0.64 6.86
CA ASP A 233 44.24 1.91 7.59
C ASP A 233 45.10 3.03 6.99
N ASP A 234 46.13 2.69 6.20
CA ASP A 234 46.93 3.66 5.44
C ASP A 234 46.34 3.97 4.07
N PHE A 235 45.62 3.01 3.47
CA PHE A 235 45.01 3.17 2.15
C PHE A 235 43.63 3.84 2.20
N ILE A 236 42.83 3.61 3.23
CA ILE A 236 41.41 4.01 3.25
C ILE A 236 41.14 5.14 4.23
N THR A 237 40.62 6.24 3.70
CA THR A 237 40.00 7.30 4.47
C THR A 237 38.54 6.94 4.79
N TYR A 238 38.19 7.06 6.07
CA TYR A 238 36.84 6.81 6.57
C TYR A 238 36.24 8.11 7.09
N ASN A 239 35.06 8.47 6.59
CA ASN A 239 34.39 9.69 6.98
C ASN A 239 32.87 9.50 7.11
N PHE A 240 32.38 9.42 8.35
CA PHE A 240 30.97 9.37 8.66
C PHE A 240 30.55 10.66 9.36
N GLN A 241 29.99 11.59 8.59
CA GLN A 241 29.66 12.92 9.09
C GLN A 241 28.46 13.54 8.39
N THR A 242 27.86 14.52 9.05
CA THR A 242 26.83 15.36 8.44
C THR A 242 27.49 16.31 7.44
N ALA A 243 27.13 16.18 6.17
CA ALA A 243 27.55 17.08 5.11
C ALA A 243 27.02 18.51 5.34
N ALA A 244 27.57 19.48 4.60
CA ALA A 244 27.21 20.90 4.75
C ALA A 244 25.72 21.20 4.46
N ASP A 245 25.03 20.30 3.75
CA ASP A 245 23.59 20.37 3.46
C ASP A 245 22.70 19.81 4.59
N GLY A 246 23.30 19.35 5.70
CA GLY A 246 22.60 18.76 6.83
C GLY A 246 22.32 17.26 6.69
N THR A 247 22.77 16.60 5.63
CA THR A 247 22.55 15.16 5.42
C THR A 247 23.69 14.31 5.98
N LEU A 248 23.37 13.25 6.71
CA LEU A 248 24.36 12.30 7.23
C LEU A 248 24.71 11.28 6.14
N ARG A 249 26.01 11.09 5.87
CA ARG A 249 26.52 10.14 4.88
C ARG A 249 27.80 9.47 5.37
N LEU A 250 28.05 8.29 4.81
CA LEU A 250 29.35 7.62 4.86
C LEU A 250 30.09 7.87 3.54
N GLU A 251 31.33 8.32 3.66
CA GLU A 251 32.28 8.42 2.57
C GLU A 251 33.49 7.54 2.89
N LEU A 252 33.82 6.66 1.96
CA LEU A 252 35.06 5.89 1.93
C LEU A 252 35.87 6.38 0.74
N GLY A 253 37.11 6.79 0.96
CA GLY A 253 37.99 7.28 -0.09
C GLY A 253 39.38 6.67 0.01
N MET A 254 40.10 6.63 -1.09
CA MET A 254 41.52 6.31 -1.08
C MET A 254 42.31 7.47 -0.41
N ASP A 255 43.36 7.16 0.34
CA ASP A 255 44.30 8.17 0.83
C ASP A 255 44.90 8.93 -0.36
N PRO A 256 45.02 10.28 -0.30
CA PRO A 256 45.49 11.06 -1.44
C PRO A 256 46.87 10.67 -1.99
N ALA A 257 47.79 10.16 -1.14
CA ALA A 257 49.11 9.73 -1.60
C ALA A 257 49.04 8.39 -2.35
N SER A 258 48.16 7.49 -1.93
CA SER A 258 47.89 6.22 -2.59
C SER A 258 47.06 6.39 -3.86
N GLU A 259 46.07 7.29 -3.86
CA GLU A 259 45.28 7.64 -5.04
C GLU A 259 46.19 8.22 -6.14
N ALA A 260 47.13 9.09 -5.78
CA ALA A 260 48.11 9.65 -6.72
C ALA A 260 49.05 8.60 -7.33
N GLN A 261 49.23 7.45 -6.67
CA GLN A 261 49.99 6.31 -7.18
C GLN A 261 49.12 5.35 -8.03
N GLY A 262 47.82 5.60 -8.13
CA GLY A 262 46.88 4.81 -8.94
C GLY A 262 46.25 3.63 -8.20
N TYR A 263 46.35 3.58 -6.87
CA TYR A 263 45.64 2.58 -6.08
C TYR A 263 44.13 2.79 -6.12
N THR A 264 43.39 1.67 -6.10
CA THR A 264 41.93 1.65 -6.05
C THR A 264 41.47 0.66 -4.98
N PHE A 265 40.22 0.76 -4.54
CA PHE A 265 39.65 -0.18 -3.58
C PHE A 265 38.25 -0.63 -3.99
N ALA A 266 37.89 -1.83 -3.54
CA ALA A 266 36.58 -2.43 -3.72
C ALA A 266 36.04 -2.95 -2.39
N ILE A 267 34.72 -3.15 -2.34
CA ILE A 267 34.05 -3.81 -1.23
C ILE A 267 33.44 -5.10 -1.75
N LYS A 268 33.85 -6.22 -1.16
CA LYS A 268 33.36 -7.55 -1.51
C LYS A 268 32.70 -8.20 -0.31
N ASP A 269 31.39 -8.42 -0.41
CA ASP A 269 30.64 -9.13 0.61
C ASP A 269 31.14 -10.58 0.75
N GLU A 270 31.23 -11.08 1.98
CA GLU A 270 31.60 -12.47 2.24
C GLU A 270 30.34 -13.33 2.23
N LEU A 271 30.37 -14.44 1.51
CA LEU A 271 29.21 -15.34 1.34
C LEU A 271 29.49 -16.69 2.02
N PRO A 272 29.12 -16.88 3.30
CA PRO A 272 29.48 -18.07 4.07
C PRO A 272 29.03 -19.40 3.46
N ASP A 273 27.89 -19.41 2.78
CA ASP A 273 27.33 -20.59 2.11
C ASP A 273 27.42 -20.52 0.57
N GLY A 274 28.12 -19.52 0.04
CA GLY A 274 28.27 -19.25 -1.39
C GLY A 274 27.05 -18.63 -2.08
N LYS A 275 25.97 -18.33 -1.35
CA LYS A 275 24.76 -17.67 -1.89
C LYS A 275 24.72 -16.20 -1.55
N PHE A 276 24.09 -15.39 -2.39
CA PHE A 276 24.07 -13.94 -2.17
C PHE A 276 23.25 -13.51 -0.94
N ALA A 277 22.21 -14.26 -0.57
CA ALA A 277 21.42 -14.00 0.64
C ALA A 277 22.15 -14.22 1.98
N SER A 278 23.33 -14.86 1.99
CA SER A 278 24.10 -15.08 3.22
C SER A 278 25.11 -13.97 3.52
N GLY A 279 25.29 -13.03 2.60
CA GLY A 279 26.14 -11.87 2.78
C GLY A 279 25.59 -10.84 3.77
N SER A 280 26.45 -9.91 4.15
CA SER A 280 26.07 -8.81 5.04
C SER A 280 25.20 -7.74 4.36
N ASN A 281 25.23 -7.66 3.02
CA ASN A 281 24.59 -6.62 2.22
C ASN A 281 25.02 -5.18 2.60
N PHE A 282 26.19 -5.02 3.22
CA PHE A 282 26.66 -3.72 3.73
C PHE A 282 26.74 -2.64 2.64
N ALA A 283 27.42 -2.94 1.53
CA ALA A 283 27.59 -1.98 0.44
C ALA A 283 26.27 -1.72 -0.29
N GLY A 284 25.50 -2.78 -0.57
CA GLY A 284 24.18 -2.67 -1.21
C GLY A 284 23.19 -1.82 -0.41
N ALA A 285 23.06 -2.09 0.89
CA ALA A 285 22.12 -1.40 1.79
C ALA A 285 22.46 0.09 1.96
N LEU A 286 23.75 0.42 2.05
CA LEU A 286 24.21 1.82 2.16
C LEU A 286 24.26 2.53 0.79
N GLY A 287 24.22 1.78 -0.31
CA GLY A 287 24.44 2.32 -1.64
C GLY A 287 25.88 2.79 -1.84
N LEU A 288 26.86 2.02 -1.37
CA LEU A 288 28.27 2.20 -1.72
C LEU A 288 28.51 1.51 -3.08
N GLY A 289 29.22 2.17 -4.01
CA GLY A 289 29.48 1.61 -5.34
C GLY A 289 28.21 1.41 -6.18
N ARG A 290 27.49 2.49 -6.46
CA ARG A 290 26.12 2.43 -7.04
C ARG A 290 26.13 2.16 -8.55
N TYR A 291 25.49 1.07 -8.94
CA TYR A 291 25.02 0.87 -10.31
C TYR A 291 23.64 1.49 -10.49
N PHE A 292 22.73 1.27 -9.53
CA PHE A 292 21.41 1.88 -9.49
C PHE A 292 21.30 2.94 -8.38
N ASP A 293 20.64 4.05 -8.70
CA ASP A 293 20.09 4.98 -7.73
C ASP A 293 18.60 4.68 -7.50
N GLY A 294 18.07 5.09 -6.35
CA GLY A 294 16.68 4.89 -5.96
C GLY A 294 16.54 4.09 -4.67
N SER A 295 15.31 3.95 -4.22
CA SER A 295 14.93 3.23 -2.99
C SER A 295 13.69 2.36 -3.16
N ASN A 296 12.91 2.57 -4.23
CA ASN A 296 11.62 1.95 -4.46
C ASN A 296 11.35 1.80 -5.98
N ALA A 297 10.20 1.22 -6.36
CA ALA A 297 9.90 0.95 -7.77
C ALA A 297 9.64 2.22 -8.59
N ARG A 298 9.31 3.34 -7.94
CA ARG A 298 8.99 4.61 -8.60
C ARG A 298 10.24 5.41 -8.96
N ASP A 299 11.33 5.28 -8.20
CA ASP A 299 12.54 6.09 -8.34
C ASP A 299 13.79 5.32 -8.80
N ILE A 300 13.70 3.99 -8.95
CA ILE A 300 14.79 3.16 -9.49
C ILE A 300 15.27 3.67 -10.86
N ARG A 301 16.57 3.89 -10.98
CA ARG A 301 17.22 4.33 -12.22
C ARG A 301 18.70 3.98 -12.22
N LEU A 302 19.33 3.95 -13.40
CA LEU A 302 20.79 3.86 -13.50
C LEU A 302 21.42 5.05 -12.78
N ASN A 303 22.54 4.81 -12.10
CA ASN A 303 23.29 5.86 -11.44
C ASN A 303 23.57 7.02 -12.41
N SER A 304 23.34 8.25 -11.96
CA SER A 304 23.40 9.42 -12.84
C SER A 304 24.76 9.62 -13.53
N GLU A 305 25.87 9.22 -12.90
CA GLU A 305 27.19 9.30 -13.52
C GLU A 305 27.37 8.26 -14.63
N LEU A 306 26.88 7.03 -14.41
CA LEU A 306 26.91 5.96 -15.40
C LEU A 306 25.96 6.27 -16.56
N GLN A 307 24.81 6.90 -16.28
CA GLN A 307 23.85 7.33 -17.28
C GLN A 307 24.40 8.45 -18.18
N THR A 308 25.11 9.41 -17.59
CA THR A 308 25.72 10.53 -18.34
C THR A 308 26.97 10.10 -19.09
N ASN A 309 27.74 9.15 -18.54
CA ASN A 309 28.89 8.58 -19.22
C ASN A 309 28.95 7.05 -19.09
N PRO A 310 28.42 6.30 -20.08
CA PRO A 310 28.46 4.85 -20.09
C PRO A 310 29.87 4.23 -20.12
N THR A 311 30.92 5.01 -20.47
CA THR A 311 32.30 4.49 -20.45
C THR A 311 32.83 4.27 -19.04
N LYS A 312 32.13 4.78 -18.01
CA LYS A 312 32.43 4.52 -16.60
C LYS A 312 31.89 3.17 -16.10
N ILE A 313 31.18 2.41 -16.93
CA ILE A 313 30.69 1.10 -16.54
C ILE A 313 31.84 0.10 -16.60
N HIS A 314 32.20 -0.43 -15.44
CA HIS A 314 33.21 -1.48 -15.29
C HIS A 314 32.57 -2.88 -15.30
N ALA A 315 33.27 -3.85 -15.89
CA ALA A 315 32.84 -5.24 -15.98
C ALA A 315 33.67 -6.20 -15.11
N GLY A 316 34.80 -5.74 -14.57
CA GLY A 316 35.73 -6.50 -13.74
C GLY A 316 35.77 -5.99 -12.30
N TYR A 317 36.47 -6.73 -11.44
CA TYR A 317 36.71 -6.30 -10.06
C TYR A 317 37.81 -5.23 -10.01
N SER A 318 38.84 -5.37 -10.84
CA SER A 318 39.95 -4.41 -10.92
C SER A 318 40.00 -3.71 -12.29
N SER A 319 40.96 -2.79 -12.44
CA SER A 319 41.29 -2.10 -13.70
C SER A 319 41.99 -3.00 -14.72
N ALA A 320 42.26 -4.27 -14.40
CA ALA A 320 42.96 -5.20 -15.25
C ALA A 320 42.23 -5.41 -16.59
N ALA A 321 42.97 -5.29 -17.70
CA ALA A 321 42.40 -5.39 -19.03
C ALA A 321 41.79 -6.78 -19.27
N GLY A 322 40.50 -6.80 -19.64
CA GLY A 322 39.77 -8.03 -19.94
C GLY A 322 39.11 -8.72 -18.75
N ASP A 323 39.21 -8.15 -17.52
CA ASP A 323 38.45 -8.66 -16.38
C ASP A 323 36.94 -8.44 -16.59
N ASN A 324 36.18 -9.53 -16.56
CA ASN A 324 34.73 -9.56 -16.74
C ASN A 324 34.00 -10.31 -15.60
N ARG A 325 34.70 -10.59 -14.49
CA ARG A 325 34.17 -11.41 -13.40
C ARG A 325 32.95 -10.76 -12.72
N LEU A 326 32.98 -9.45 -12.51
CA LEU A 326 31.83 -8.72 -11.96
C LEU A 326 30.60 -8.83 -12.86
N ALA A 327 30.77 -8.70 -14.18
CA ALA A 327 29.66 -8.86 -15.11
C ALA A 327 29.09 -10.29 -15.08
N LEU A 328 29.92 -11.32 -14.88
CA LEU A 328 29.47 -12.70 -14.70
C LEU A 328 28.68 -12.87 -13.39
N ASP A 329 29.10 -12.23 -12.30
CA ASP A 329 28.35 -12.25 -11.02
C ASP A 329 26.98 -11.57 -11.16
N MET A 330 26.90 -10.45 -11.90
CA MET A 330 25.63 -9.78 -12.20
C MET A 330 24.71 -10.66 -13.04
N VAL A 331 25.24 -11.49 -13.94
CA VAL A 331 24.46 -12.50 -14.66
C VAL A 331 24.01 -13.60 -13.70
N GLN A 332 24.87 -14.07 -12.80
CA GLN A 332 24.55 -15.10 -11.81
C GLN A 332 23.47 -14.64 -10.83
N GLN A 333 23.42 -13.34 -10.50
CA GLN A 333 22.41 -12.74 -9.61
C GLN A 333 20.96 -13.11 -9.98
N GLN A 334 20.65 -13.34 -11.26
CA GLN A 334 19.29 -13.72 -11.66
C GLN A 334 18.81 -15.07 -11.09
N PHE A 335 19.76 -15.96 -10.76
CA PHE A 335 19.50 -17.31 -10.23
C PHE A 335 19.64 -17.38 -8.70
N GLU A 336 20.18 -16.33 -8.08
CA GLU A 336 20.40 -16.29 -6.64
C GLU A 336 19.14 -15.85 -5.89
N SER A 337 18.99 -16.40 -4.69
CA SER A 337 17.93 -15.99 -3.76
C SER A 337 18.36 -14.77 -2.96
N TYR A 338 17.38 -13.94 -2.62
CA TYR A 338 17.48 -12.77 -1.76
C TYR A 338 16.34 -12.79 -0.75
N LYS A 339 16.58 -12.15 0.40
CA LYS A 339 15.54 -11.90 1.38
C LYS A 339 14.84 -10.58 1.04
N PHE A 340 13.58 -10.66 0.64
CA PHE A 340 12.74 -9.49 0.41
C PHE A 340 11.85 -9.24 1.62
N GLN A 341 11.84 -8.02 2.12
CA GLN A 341 10.93 -7.60 3.18
C GLN A 341 9.74 -6.86 2.58
N VAL A 342 8.55 -7.42 2.76
CA VAL A 342 7.28 -6.92 2.23
C VAL A 342 6.35 -6.67 3.41
N GLY A 343 6.31 -5.42 3.89
CA GLY A 343 5.64 -5.11 5.15
C GLY A 343 6.20 -5.95 6.31
N SER A 344 5.37 -6.78 6.93
CA SER A 344 5.76 -7.69 8.00
C SER A 344 6.22 -9.08 7.53
N GLU A 345 6.10 -9.38 6.24
CA GLU A 345 6.44 -10.68 5.67
C GLU A 345 7.85 -10.66 5.07
N THR A 346 8.55 -11.78 5.18
CA THR A 346 9.86 -11.98 4.56
C THR A 346 9.76 -13.12 3.56
N TYR A 347 10.24 -12.87 2.34
CA TYR A 347 10.29 -13.84 1.25
C TYR A 347 11.75 -14.16 0.94
N ASP A 348 12.11 -15.45 0.88
CA ASP A 348 13.43 -15.92 0.45
C ASP A 348 13.29 -16.57 -0.94
N THR A 349 13.60 -15.81 -1.99
CA THR A 349 13.34 -16.22 -3.38
C THR A 349 14.23 -15.46 -4.36
N THR A 350 14.19 -15.80 -5.64
CA THR A 350 14.91 -15.07 -6.68
C THR A 350 14.18 -13.79 -7.08
N MET A 351 14.83 -12.91 -7.84
CA MET A 351 14.19 -11.72 -8.41
C MET A 351 12.92 -12.09 -9.21
N TYR A 352 12.99 -13.14 -10.03
CA TYR A 352 11.83 -13.64 -10.77
C TYR A 352 10.74 -14.17 -9.82
N GLY A 353 11.12 -14.92 -8.79
CA GLY A 353 10.17 -15.47 -7.83
C GLY A 353 9.43 -14.38 -7.05
N MET A 354 10.08 -13.27 -6.69
CA MET A 354 9.42 -12.14 -6.03
C MET A 354 8.41 -11.45 -6.96
N PHE A 355 8.74 -11.30 -8.24
CA PHE A 355 7.79 -10.80 -9.23
C PHE A 355 6.60 -11.75 -9.41
N ASP A 356 6.85 -13.07 -9.43
CA ASP A 356 5.81 -14.10 -9.55
C ASP A 356 4.85 -14.12 -8.35
N VAL A 357 5.35 -13.86 -7.12
CA VAL A 357 4.51 -13.65 -5.92
C VAL A 357 3.52 -12.51 -6.14
N THR A 358 4.00 -11.38 -6.67
CA THR A 358 3.16 -10.21 -6.95
C THR A 358 2.09 -10.52 -8.02
N ALA A 359 2.51 -11.17 -9.11
CA ALA A 359 1.60 -11.57 -10.19
C ALA A 359 0.53 -12.57 -9.71
N THR A 360 0.94 -13.52 -8.87
CA THR A 360 0.05 -14.52 -8.26
C THR A 360 -0.95 -13.85 -7.32
N TYR A 361 -0.52 -12.89 -6.50
CA TYR A 361 -1.41 -12.13 -5.63
C TYR A 361 -2.49 -11.40 -6.45
N VAL A 362 -2.10 -10.67 -7.50
CA VAL A 362 -3.07 -9.99 -8.38
C VAL A 362 -4.04 -10.98 -9.03
N GLY A 363 -3.54 -12.12 -9.51
CA GLY A 363 -4.37 -13.15 -10.13
C GLY A 363 -5.38 -13.77 -9.16
N THR A 364 -4.97 -14.06 -7.92
CA THR A 364 -5.81 -14.66 -6.88
C THR A 364 -6.89 -13.69 -6.38
N GLU A 365 -6.53 -12.43 -6.11
CA GLU A 365 -7.50 -11.39 -5.74
C GLU A 365 -8.51 -11.11 -6.86
N THR A 366 -8.05 -11.06 -8.11
CA THR A 366 -8.93 -10.87 -9.27
C THR A 366 -9.91 -12.02 -9.43
N ASN A 367 -9.44 -13.27 -9.35
CA ASN A 367 -10.32 -14.44 -9.45
C ASN A 367 -11.33 -14.51 -8.30
N THR A 368 -10.91 -14.14 -7.09
CA THR A 368 -11.80 -14.05 -5.92
C THR A 368 -12.89 -13.01 -6.16
N ALA A 369 -12.53 -11.82 -6.65
CA ALA A 369 -13.48 -10.76 -6.97
C ALA A 369 -14.46 -11.16 -8.09
N ILE A 370 -13.99 -11.85 -9.14
CA ILE A 370 -14.85 -12.37 -10.22
C ILE A 370 -15.86 -13.37 -9.65
N SER A 371 -15.41 -14.36 -8.90
CA SER A 371 -16.28 -15.39 -8.32
C SER A 371 -17.32 -14.81 -7.36
N GLN A 372 -16.93 -13.84 -6.54
CA GLN A 372 -17.85 -13.11 -5.67
C GLN A 372 -18.87 -12.31 -6.48
N ASN A 373 -18.44 -11.61 -7.53
CA ASN A 373 -19.33 -10.83 -8.38
C ASN A 373 -20.36 -11.73 -9.12
N GLU A 374 -19.95 -12.89 -9.61
CA GLU A 374 -20.85 -13.87 -10.22
C GLU A 374 -21.92 -14.34 -9.23
N THR A 375 -21.49 -14.71 -8.01
CA THR A 375 -22.38 -15.16 -6.93
C THR A 375 -23.38 -14.07 -6.53
N ILE A 376 -22.89 -12.84 -6.30
CA ILE A 376 -23.71 -11.70 -5.90
C ILE A 376 -24.66 -11.29 -7.03
N SER A 377 -24.22 -11.35 -8.28
CA SER A 377 -25.07 -11.04 -9.44
C SER A 377 -26.22 -12.04 -9.59
N ALA A 378 -25.94 -13.34 -9.42
CA ALA A 378 -26.98 -14.37 -9.43
C ALA A 378 -28.01 -14.15 -8.31
N GLN A 379 -27.54 -13.86 -7.09
CA GLN A 379 -28.41 -13.55 -5.95
C GLN A 379 -29.25 -12.28 -6.20
N PHE A 380 -28.63 -11.22 -6.72
CA PHE A 380 -29.30 -9.97 -7.05
C PHE A 380 -30.41 -10.18 -8.08
N ASN A 381 -30.13 -10.91 -9.16
CA ASN A 381 -31.11 -11.22 -10.20
C ASN A 381 -32.30 -12.02 -9.63
N SER A 382 -32.04 -12.99 -8.75
CA SER A 382 -33.09 -13.75 -8.06
C SER A 382 -33.99 -12.84 -7.22
N THR A 383 -33.39 -11.97 -6.40
CA THR A 383 -34.14 -11.00 -5.57
C THR A 383 -34.88 -9.97 -6.43
N GLU A 384 -34.33 -9.56 -7.57
CA GLU A 384 -35.00 -8.64 -8.50
C GLU A 384 -36.21 -9.29 -9.17
N LEU A 385 -36.13 -10.58 -9.53
CA LEU A 385 -37.28 -11.32 -10.05
C LEU A 385 -38.38 -11.45 -9.00
N GLU A 386 -38.03 -11.78 -7.76
CA GLU A 386 -38.98 -11.85 -6.63
C GLU A 386 -39.63 -10.49 -6.38
N TYR A 387 -38.83 -9.42 -6.29
CA TYR A 387 -39.32 -8.05 -6.14
C TYR A 387 -40.29 -7.69 -7.26
N ASN A 388 -39.95 -8.00 -8.52
CA ASN A 388 -40.81 -7.76 -9.66
C ASN A 388 -42.11 -8.59 -9.58
N SER A 389 -42.06 -9.81 -9.09
CA SER A 389 -43.26 -10.66 -8.92
C SER A 389 -44.23 -10.10 -7.88
N VAL A 390 -43.74 -9.47 -6.82
CA VAL A 390 -44.56 -8.92 -5.73
C VAL A 390 -45.02 -7.49 -6.01
N SER A 391 -44.15 -6.68 -6.62
CA SER A 391 -44.38 -5.24 -6.82
C SER A 391 -45.01 -4.88 -8.17
N LYS A 392 -44.88 -5.74 -9.19
CA LYS A 392 -45.53 -5.47 -10.46
C LYS A 392 -47.03 -5.70 -10.31
N VAL A 393 -47.76 -4.63 -10.54
CA VAL A 393 -49.21 -4.63 -10.64
C VAL A 393 -49.63 -5.55 -11.79
N ASN A 394 -50.32 -6.64 -11.47
CA ASN A 394 -50.92 -7.49 -12.48
C ASN A 394 -52.16 -6.78 -13.04
N ILE A 395 -52.12 -6.36 -14.30
CA ILE A 395 -53.22 -5.65 -14.97
C ILE A 395 -54.51 -6.47 -14.91
N ASP A 396 -54.41 -7.81 -14.91
CA ASP A 396 -55.59 -8.68 -14.83
C ASP A 396 -56.21 -8.69 -13.42
N GLU A 397 -55.40 -8.60 -12.35
CA GLU A 397 -55.90 -8.45 -10.97
C GLU A 397 -56.48 -7.06 -10.74
N GLU A 398 -55.84 -6.00 -11.23
CA GLU A 398 -56.39 -4.65 -11.17
C GLU A 398 -57.70 -4.56 -11.94
N MET A 399 -57.76 -5.11 -13.16
CA MET A 399 -58.99 -5.17 -13.96
C MET A 399 -60.08 -5.96 -13.23
N THR A 400 -59.75 -7.09 -12.61
CA THR A 400 -60.70 -7.88 -11.81
C THR A 400 -61.20 -7.10 -10.59
N ASN A 401 -60.32 -6.40 -9.89
CA ASN A 401 -60.68 -5.53 -8.78
C ASN A 401 -61.53 -4.35 -9.23
N LEU A 402 -61.22 -3.75 -10.38
CA LEU A 402 -61.98 -2.65 -10.99
C LEU A 402 -63.38 -3.12 -11.38
N ILE A 403 -63.50 -4.30 -12.00
CA ILE A 403 -64.78 -4.94 -12.31
C ILE A 403 -65.54 -5.25 -11.01
N LYS A 404 -64.89 -5.76 -9.97
CA LYS A 404 -65.51 -6.02 -8.66
C LYS A 404 -66.03 -4.74 -8.00
N TYR A 405 -65.28 -3.64 -8.04
CA TYR A 405 -65.73 -2.35 -7.51
C TYR A 405 -66.85 -1.75 -8.36
N GLN A 406 -66.77 -1.84 -9.69
CA GLN A 406 -67.81 -1.37 -10.59
C GLN A 406 -69.12 -2.15 -10.41
N THR A 407 -69.04 -3.48 -10.28
CA THR A 407 -70.20 -4.35 -10.01
C THR A 407 -70.78 -4.11 -8.62
N SER A 408 -69.94 -3.95 -7.59
CA SER A 408 -70.39 -3.62 -6.23
C SER A 408 -71.06 -2.25 -6.17
N TYR A 409 -70.50 -1.25 -6.85
CA TYR A 409 -71.10 0.07 -6.97
C TYR A 409 -72.43 0.03 -7.72
N GLY A 410 -72.51 -0.72 -8.83
CA GLY A 410 -73.74 -0.95 -9.57
C GLY A 410 -74.82 -1.67 -8.75
N ALA A 411 -74.43 -2.64 -7.91
CA ALA A 411 -75.33 -3.33 -6.99
C ALA A 411 -75.82 -2.41 -5.86
N ALA A 412 -74.92 -1.63 -5.25
CA ALA A 412 -75.27 -0.65 -4.22
C ALA A 412 -76.20 0.44 -4.77
N ALA A 413 -75.91 0.96 -5.96
CA ALA A 413 -76.77 1.93 -6.66
C ALA A 413 -78.16 1.35 -6.95
N LYS A 414 -78.23 0.09 -7.41
CA LYS A 414 -79.53 -0.61 -7.54
C LYS A 414 -80.26 -0.68 -6.20
N VAL A 415 -79.63 -1.16 -5.13
CA VAL A 415 -80.27 -1.24 -3.81
C VAL A 415 -80.79 0.12 -3.35
N ILE A 416 -80.00 1.18 -3.49
CA ILE A 416 -80.43 2.56 -3.18
C ILE A 416 -81.62 2.96 -4.05
N THR A 417 -81.61 2.63 -5.34
CA THR A 417 -82.70 2.95 -6.26
C THR A 417 -83.97 2.17 -5.91
N THR A 418 -83.86 0.89 -5.54
CA THR A 418 -85.01 0.09 -5.09
C THR A 418 -85.55 0.62 -3.76
N VAL A 419 -84.68 1.04 -2.84
CA VAL A 419 -85.08 1.68 -1.58
C VAL A 419 -85.77 3.03 -1.84
N ASP A 420 -85.26 3.84 -2.77
CA ASP A 420 -85.88 5.10 -3.19
C ASP A 420 -87.26 4.86 -3.83
N GLN A 421 -87.38 3.85 -4.70
CA GLN A 421 -88.66 3.44 -5.28
C GLN A 421 -89.63 2.91 -4.21
N MET A 422 -89.17 2.12 -3.24
CA MET A 422 -89.99 1.67 -2.11
C MET A 422 -90.44 2.85 -1.24
N MET A 423 -89.56 3.82 -0.96
CA MET A 423 -89.89 5.06 -0.27
C MET A 423 -90.94 5.88 -1.02
N GLN A 424 -90.78 6.06 -2.33
CA GLN A 424 -91.76 6.73 -3.18
C GLN A 424 -93.10 5.99 -3.21
N THR A 425 -93.08 4.65 -3.25
CA THR A 425 -94.30 3.84 -3.23
C THR A 425 -95.02 3.96 -1.88
N LEU A 426 -94.29 3.90 -0.77
CA LEU A 426 -94.85 4.11 0.58
C LEU A 426 -95.41 5.53 0.75
N LEU A 427 -94.75 6.54 0.19
CA LEU A 427 -95.25 7.92 0.17
C LEU A 427 -96.48 8.08 -0.74
N GLY A 428 -96.53 7.35 -1.86
CA GLY A 428 -97.65 7.34 -2.82
C GLY A 428 -98.90 6.59 -2.34
N ILE A 429 -98.77 5.66 -1.40
CA ILE A 429 -99.90 4.96 -0.75
C ILE A 429 -100.62 5.87 0.27
N LYS A 430 -100.04 7.03 0.63
CA LYS A 430 -100.63 7.98 1.58
C LYS A 430 -101.43 9.11 0.90
N GLN A 431 -102.15 8.80 -0.18
CA GLN A 431 -103.21 9.65 -0.74
C GLN A 431 -104.53 8.90 -0.82
#